data_AF-A0A243BUK2-F1
#
_entry.id   AF-A0A243BUK2-F1
#
_cell.length_a   1.000
_cell.length_b   1.000
_cell.length_c   1.000
_cell.angle_alpha   90.00
_cell.angle_beta   90.00
_cell.angle_gamma   90.00
#
_symmetry.space_group_name_H-M   'P 1'
#
loop_
_entity.id
_entity.type
_entity.pdbx_description
1 polymer ?
#
loop_
_entity_poly.entity_id
_entity_poly.type
_entity_poly.pdbx_seq_one_letter_code
_entity_poly.pdbx_strand_id
1 'polypeptide(L)' 'MKEIEKYMFLLEASLKYDLNFETVRAKVKPTRANEEQLKDMMERGIIRYFQSGPKGKKYWLVTEQAIREWFPE' A
#
# COMPACT_ATOMS: atom_id res chain seq x y z
N MET A 1 14.06 -15.55 -2.96
CA MET A 1 12.77 -14.86 -3.21
C MET A 1 13.11 -13.43 -3.62
N LYS A 2 12.72 -13.00 -4.82
CA LYS A 2 12.96 -11.61 -5.23
C LYS A 2 11.98 -10.75 -4.44
N GLU A 3 12.43 -9.65 -3.83
CA GLU A 3 11.57 -8.79 -2.99
C GLU A 3 10.26 -8.36 -3.67
N ILE A 4 10.28 -8.25 -5.00
CA ILE A 4 9.11 -7.84 -5.80
C ILE A 4 7.94 -8.84 -5.76
N GLU A 5 8.21 -10.14 -5.54
CA GLU A 5 7.17 -11.19 -5.46
C GLU A 5 6.28 -11.05 -4.21
N LYS A 6 6.67 -10.19 -3.26
CA LYS A 6 5.91 -9.94 -2.02
C LYS A 6 4.89 -8.81 -2.14
N TYR A 7 4.97 -8.01 -3.20
CA TYR A 7 4.12 -6.83 -3.36
C TYR A 7 2.96 -7.12 -4.30
N MET A 8 1.84 -6.46 -4.04
CA MET A 8 0.66 -6.48 -4.88
C MET A 8 0.11 -5.06 -5.04
N PHE A 9 -0.57 -4.79 -6.15
CA PHE A 9 -1.31 -3.56 -6.34
C PHE A 9 -2.48 -3.48 -5.35
N LEU A 10 -2.95 -2.27 -5.05
CA LEU A 10 -4.11 -2.08 -4.16
C LEU A 10 -5.36 -2.85 -4.63
N LEU A 11 -5.54 -2.98 -5.95
CA LEU A 11 -6.66 -3.73 -6.53
C LEU A 11 -6.50 -5.24 -6.30
N GLU A 12 -5.28 -5.76 -6.44
CA GLU A 12 -5.00 -7.16 -6.14
C GLU A 12 -5.20 -7.44 -4.65
N ALA A 13 -4.75 -6.54 -3.77
CA ALA A 13 -5.00 -6.65 -2.34
C ALA A 13 -6.50 -6.61 -2.01
N SER A 14 -7.26 -5.70 -2.62
CA SER A 14 -8.71 -5.62 -2.38
C SER A 14 -9.43 -6.91 -2.77
N LEU A 15 -9.03 -7.52 -3.89
CA LEU A 15 -9.61 -8.78 -4.36
C LEU A 15 -9.16 -9.97 -3.50
N LYS A 16 -7.88 -10.02 -3.10
CA LYS A 16 -7.31 -11.12 -2.32
C LYS A 16 -7.92 -11.21 -0.91
N TYR A 17 -8.22 -10.08 -0.28
CA TYR A 17 -8.69 -10.00 1.11
C TYR A 17 -10.18 -9.64 1.24
N ASP A 18 -10.93 -9.64 0.13
CA ASP A 18 -12.35 -9.25 0.10
C ASP A 18 -12.63 -7.87 0.75
N LEU A 19 -11.75 -6.91 0.47
CA LEU A 19 -11.84 -5.54 0.98
C LEU A 19 -12.37 -4.60 -0.10
N ASN A 20 -13.13 -3.57 0.30
CA ASN A 20 -13.52 -2.52 -0.65
C ASN A 20 -12.27 -1.76 -1.17
N PHE A 21 -12.13 -1.64 -2.49
CA PHE A 21 -10.97 -1.00 -3.11
C PHE A 21 -10.71 0.43 -2.62
N GLU A 22 -11.75 1.26 -2.48
CA GLU A 22 -11.60 2.63 -1.99
C GLU A 22 -11.17 2.67 -0.52
N THR A 23 -11.53 1.65 0.27
CA THR A 23 -11.07 1.50 1.65
C THR A 23 -9.57 1.18 1.71
N VAL A 24 -9.08 0.26 0.88
CA VAL A 24 -7.64 -0.03 0.76
C VAL A 24 -6.90 1.20 0.23
N ARG A 25 -7.46 1.88 -0.76
CA ARG A 25 -6.89 3.10 -1.34
C ARG A 25 -6.80 4.25 -0.34
N ALA A 26 -7.76 4.39 0.56
CA ALA A 26 -7.73 5.42 1.59
C ALA A 26 -6.54 5.26 2.55
N LYS A 27 -6.10 4.02 2.83
CA LYS A 27 -4.96 3.76 3.72
C LYS A 27 -3.65 4.34 3.22
N VAL A 28 -3.44 4.36 1.89
CA VAL A 28 -2.22 4.88 1.26
C VAL A 28 -2.31 6.36 0.86
N LYS A 29 -3.45 7.04 1.10
CA LYS A 29 -3.55 8.47 0.86
C LYS A 29 -2.87 9.23 2.01
N PRO A 30 -1.83 10.05 1.73
CA PRO A 30 -1.19 10.84 2.77
C PRO A 30 -2.16 11.89 3.32
N THR A 31 -2.36 11.86 4.62
CA THR A 31 -3.06 12.85 5.42
C THR A 31 -2.19 13.20 6.61
N ARG A 32 -2.46 14.32 7.29
CA ARG A 32 -1.71 14.69 8.50
C ARG A 32 -1.77 13.61 9.60
N ALA A 33 -2.84 12.81 9.63
CA ALA A 33 -3.05 11.82 10.69
C ALA A 33 -2.34 10.48 10.45
N ASN A 34 -1.95 10.15 9.21
CA ASN A 34 -1.31 8.88 8.86
C ASN A 34 0.06 9.05 8.19
N GLU A 35 0.60 10.27 8.15
CA GLU A 35 1.89 10.57 7.53
C GLU A 35 3.04 9.80 8.19
N GLU A 36 3.10 9.79 9.52
CA GLU A 36 4.11 9.04 10.27
C GLU A 36 3.98 7.53 10.06
N GLN A 37 2.76 7.00 10.08
CA GLN A 37 2.50 5.59 9.81
C GLN A 37 2.95 5.21 8.39
N LEU A 38 2.59 5.99 7.38
CA LEU A 38 2.99 5.70 6.00
C LEU A 38 4.50 5.77 5.82
N LYS A 39 5.17 6.70 6.50
CA LYS A 39 6.63 6.81 6.49
C LYS A 39 7.27 5.55 7.10
N ASP A 40 6.83 5.13 8.29
CA ASP A 40 7.30 3.90 8.94
C ASP A 40 7.09 2.67 8.02
N MET A 41 5.90 2.54 7.43
CA MET A 41 5.60 1.42 6.53
C MET A 41 6.46 1.42 5.26
N MET A 42 6.82 2.60 4.74
CA MET A 42 7.75 2.73 3.61
C MET A 42 9.18 2.39 4.02
N GLU A 43 9.64 2.85 5.18
CA GLU A 43 10.98 2.57 5.73
C GLU A 43 11.17 1.07 6.01
N ARG A 44 10.14 0.41 6.54
CA ARG A 44 10.07 -1.05 6.74
C ARG A 44 9.89 -1.82 5.43
N GLY A 45 9.66 -1.11 4.33
CA GLY A 45 9.49 -1.71 3.01
C GLY A 45 8.20 -2.52 2.86
N ILE A 46 7.18 -2.32 3.68
CA ILE A 46 5.92 -3.07 3.57
C ILE A 46 4.90 -2.39 2.65
N ILE A 47 5.14 -1.12 2.29
CA ILE A 47 4.47 -0.42 1.18
C ILE A 47 5.53 0.27 0.29
N ARG A 48 5.21 0.48 -0.99
CA ARG A 48 6.03 1.27 -1.92
C ARG A 48 5.16 2.22 -2.73
N TYR A 49 5.68 3.41 -2.96
CA TYR A 49 5.12 4.40 -3.87
C TYR A 49 6.02 4.56 -5.09
N PHE A 50 5.43 4.57 -6.28
CA PHE A 50 6.16 4.95 -7.49
C PHE A 50 5.28 5.79 -8.41
N GLN A 51 5.93 6.67 -9.17
CA GLN A 51 5.29 7.54 -10.14
C GLN A 51 5.97 7.37 -11.49
N SER A 52 5.21 7.16 -12.56
CA SER A 52 5.74 6.89 -13.90
C SER A 52 6.30 8.14 -14.62
N GLY A 53 6.85 9.11 -13.88
CA GLY A 53 7.34 10.41 -14.35
C GLY A 53 6.72 11.61 -13.62
N PRO A 54 7.19 12.85 -13.87
CA PRO A 54 6.79 14.04 -13.08
C PRO A 54 5.28 14.31 -13.05
N LYS A 55 4.58 14.02 -14.15
CA LYS A 55 3.11 14.10 -14.30
C LYS A 55 2.46 12.72 -14.51
N GLY A 56 3.21 11.66 -14.23
CA GLY A 56 2.80 10.29 -14.48
C GLY A 56 1.75 9.78 -13.50
N LYS A 57 1.19 8.60 -13.82
CA LYS A 57 0.30 7.89 -12.91
C LYS A 57 1.06 7.50 -11.64
N LYS A 58 0.35 7.62 -10.52
CA LYS A 58 0.83 7.29 -9.18
C LYS A 58 0.36 5.89 -8.84
N TYR A 59 1.27 5.08 -8.34
CA TYR A 59 1.01 3.70 -7.98
C TYR A 59 1.48 3.43 -6.56
N TRP A 60 0.69 2.63 -5.87
CA TRP A 60 1.01 2.10 -4.57
C TRP A 60 1.03 0.58 -4.65
N LEU A 61 2.06 0.02 -4.06
CA LEU A 61 2.25 -1.40 -3.89
C LEU A 61 2.26 -1.70 -2.40
N VAL A 62 1.62 -2.79 -2.01
CA VAL A 62 1.46 -3.19 -0.62
C VAL A 62 1.85 -4.65 -0.48
N THR A 63 2.37 -5.01 0.69
CA THR A 63 2.60 -6.40 1.05
C THR A 63 1.42 -6.93 1.85
N GLU A 64 1.37 -8.26 2.03
CA GLU A 64 0.42 -8.89 2.95
C GLU A 64 0.54 -8.33 4.38
N GLN A 65 1.76 -8.02 4.83
CA GLN A 65 1.99 -7.43 6.14
C GLN A 65 1.30 -6.07 6.29
N ALA A 66 1.36 -5.22 5.26
CA ALA A 66 0.67 -3.92 5.30
C ALA A 66 -0.85 -4.07 5.44
N ILE A 67 -1.45 -5.07 4.77
CA ILE A 67 -2.88 -5.35 4.89
C ILE A 67 -3.25 -5.79 6.30
N ARG A 68 -2.48 -6.72 6.88
CA ARG A 68 -2.70 -7.19 8.27
C ARG A 68 -2.58 -6.07 9.29
N GLU A 69 -1.70 -5.10 9.08
CA GLU A 69 -1.56 -3.94 9.98
C GLU A 69 -2.74 -2.95 9.86
N TRP A 70 -3.31 -2.77 8.67
CA TRP A 70 -4.45 -1.88 8.49
C TRP A 70 -5.80 -2.49 8.82
N PHE A 71 -5.92 -3.81 8.65
CA PHE A 71 -7.13 -4.61 8.79
C PHE A 71 -6.78 -5.89 9.56
N PRO A 72 -6.54 -5.79 10.88
CA PRO A 72 -6.38 -6.97 11.72
C PRO A 72 -7.69 -7.77 11.76
N GLU A 73 -7.60 -9.10 11.79
CA GLU A 73 -8.73 -10.02 12.01
C GLU A 73 -9.37 -9.83 13.39
#